data_AF-A0A3A5VSU9-F1
#
_entry.id   AF-A0A3A5VSU9-F1
#
_cell.length_a   1.000
_cell.length_b   1.000
_cell.length_c   1.000
_cell.angle_alpha   90.00
_cell.angle_beta   90.00
_cell.angle_gamma   90.00
#
_symmetry.space_group_name_H-M   'P 1'
#
loop_
_entity.id
_entity.type
_entity.pdbx_description
1 polymer ?
#
loop_
_entity_poly.entity_id
_entity_poly.type
_entity_poly.pdbx_seq_one_letter_code
_entity_poly.pdbx_strand_id
1 'polypeptide(L)' 'MVANSESTTTDTIELSLSWSEGGVAKEGIVVIELYPDDAPVHAENFKQLVSQGKYDGTKFHRV' A
#
# COMPACT_ATOMS: atom_id res chain seq x y z
N MET A 1 -20.44 -16.91 -1.97
CA MET A 1 -19.16 -16.18 -1.92
C MET A 1 -19.32 -15.11 -0.87
N VAL A 2 -18.55 -15.16 0.22
CA VAL A 2 -18.65 -14.18 1.31
C VAL A 2 -17.95 -12.90 0.84
N ALA A 3 -18.71 -11.83 0.72
CA ALA A 3 -18.18 -10.49 0.50
C ALA A 3 -17.74 -9.93 1.86
N ASN A 4 -16.51 -10.25 2.27
CA ASN A 4 -15.84 -9.50 3.32
C ASN A 4 -14.86 -8.54 2.65
N SER A 5 -15.14 -7.25 2.78
CA SER A 5 -14.27 -6.40 3.58
C SER A 5 -15.02 -5.11 3.83
N GLU A 6 -15.29 -4.85 5.10
CA GLU A 6 -15.80 -3.56 5.54
C GLU A 6 -14.89 -2.49 4.96
N SER A 7 -15.47 -1.38 4.48
CA SER A 7 -14.68 -0.19 4.19
C SER A 7 -13.92 0.15 5.45
N THR A 8 -12.62 -0.15 5.48
CA THR A 8 -11.73 0.40 6.49
C THR A 8 -11.80 1.91 6.29
N THR A 9 -12.46 2.59 7.22
CA THR A 9 -12.70 4.06 7.28
C THR A 9 -11.42 4.88 7.40
N THR A 10 -10.31 4.35 6.91
CA THR A 10 -9.02 5.00 6.93
C THR A 10 -8.52 5.00 5.50
N ASP A 11 -8.48 6.18 4.91
CA ASP A 11 -7.82 6.41 3.62
C ASP A 11 -6.29 6.42 3.78
N THR A 12 -5.77 5.70 4.77
CA THR A 12 -4.35 5.60 5.08
C THR A 12 -3.90 4.15 4.88
N ILE A 13 -2.81 3.98 4.14
CA ILE A 13 -2.18 2.69 3.83
C ILE A 13 -0.76 2.70 4.38
N GLU A 14 -0.40 1.65 5.12
CA GLU A 14 0.97 1.41 5.57
C GLU A 14 1.69 0.46 4.60
N LEU A 15 2.81 0.91 4.05
CA LEU A 15 3.70 0.09 3.24
C LEU A 15 4.96 -0.24 4.04
N SER A 16 5.19 -1.53 4.28
CA SER A 16 6.45 -2.02 4.83
C SER A 16 7.49 -2.15 3.71
N LEU A 17 8.60 -1.45 3.87
CA LEU A 17 9.71 -1.43 2.93
C LEU A 17 10.93 -2.08 3.54
N SER A 18 11.67 -2.84 2.72
CA SER A 18 13.00 -3.32 3.07
C SER A 18 14.01 -2.90 2.01
N TRP A 19 15.22 -2.55 2.44
CA TRP A 19 16.33 -2.21 1.56
C TRP A 19 17.66 -2.65 2.18
N SER A 20 18.73 -2.63 1.40
CA SER A 20 20.08 -2.92 1.88
C SER A 20 20.98 -1.72 1.65
N GLU A 21 21.68 -1.29 2.69
CA GLU A 21 22.65 -0.20 2.66
C GLU A 21 23.98 -0.73 3.19
N GLY A 22 25.03 -0.71 2.37
CA GLY A 22 26.36 -1.21 2.78
C GLY A 22 26.38 -2.70 3.15
N GLY A 23 25.46 -3.52 2.62
CA GLY A 23 25.35 -4.95 2.95
C GLY A 23 24.54 -5.26 4.21
N VAL A 24 23.96 -4.24 4.87
CA VAL A 24 23.10 -4.40 6.03
C VAL A 24 21.63 -4.26 5.61
N ALA A 25 20.78 -5.21 5.97
CA ALA A 25 19.34 -5.15 5.74
C ALA A 25 18.70 -4.13 6.69
N LYS A 26 17.82 -3.30 6.13
CA LYS A 26 17.04 -2.28 6.83
C LYS A 26 15.57 -2.42 6.46
N GLU A 27 14.71 -1.98 7.37
CA GLU A 27 13.26 -1.98 7.21
C GLU A 27 12.69 -0.63 7.66
N GLY A 28 11.52 -0.27 7.12
CA GLY A 28 10.82 0.96 7.48
C GLY A 28 9.38 0.94 7.01
N ILE A 29 8.53 1.72 7.68
CA ILE A 29 7.12 1.85 7.33
C ILE A 29 6.91 3.21 6.67
N VAL A 30 6.26 3.21 5.52
CA VAL A 30 5.80 4.40 4.83
C VAL A 30 4.29 4.47 4.94
N VAL A 31 3.79 5.59 5.43
CA VAL A 31 2.35 5.84 5.57
C VAL A 31 1.90 6.71 4.40
N ILE A 32 0.91 6.23 3.65
CA ILE A 32 0.33 6.93 2.50
C ILE A 32 -1.11 7.29 2.83
N GLU A 33 -1.45 8.56 2.76
CA GLU A 33 -2.82 9.05 2.81
C GLU A 33 -3.38 9.22 1.39
N LEU A 34 -4.61 8.76 1.18
CA LEU A 34 -5.37 8.83 -0.06
C LEU A 34 -6.45 9.88 0.07
N TYR A 35 -6.79 10.51 -1.05
CA TYR A 35 -7.81 11.56 -1.13
C TYR A 35 -8.96 11.07 -2.01
N PRO A 36 -9.88 10.22 -1.49
CA PRO A 36 -10.98 9.69 -2.29
C PRO A 36 -11.97 10.78 -2.73
N ASP A 37 -12.05 11.90 -2.01
CA ASP A 37 -12.91 13.03 -2.38
C ASP A 37 -12.45 13.69 -3.69
N ASP A 38 -11.13 13.75 -3.92
CA ASP A 38 -10.53 14.32 -5.12
C ASP A 38 -10.39 13.29 -6.26
N ALA A 39 -10.09 12.02 -5.91
CA ALA A 39 -9.79 10.96 -6.87
C ALA A 39 -10.40 9.61 -6.45
N PRO A 40 -11.75 9.48 -6.45
CA PRO A 40 -12.44 8.33 -5.84
C PRO A 40 -12.06 7.00 -6.49
N VAL A 41 -12.03 6.96 -7.83
CA VAL A 41 -11.73 5.72 -8.58
C VAL A 41 -10.28 5.28 -8.39
N HIS A 42 -9.34 6.23 -8.32
CA HIS A 42 -7.93 5.90 -8.12
C HIS A 42 -7.66 5.43 -6.70
N ALA A 43 -8.23 6.11 -5.70
CA ALA A 43 -8.13 5.72 -4.30
C ALA A 43 -8.72 4.32 -4.07
N GLU A 44 -9.92 4.05 -4.62
CA GLU A 44 -10.54 2.73 -4.52
C GLU A 44 -9.70 1.64 -5.19
N ASN A 45 -9.24 1.85 -6.43
CA ASN A 45 -8.42 0.87 -7.14
C ASN A 45 -7.11 0.59 -6.38
N PHE A 46 -6.46 1.61 -5.83
CA PHE A 46 -5.26 1.42 -5.03
C PHE A 46 -5.55 0.60 -3.77
N LYS A 47 -6.62 0.92 -3.03
CA LYS A 47 -7.07 0.15 -1.86
C LYS A 47 -7.33 -1.32 -2.21
N GLN A 48 -7.96 -1.60 -3.35
CA GLN A 48 -8.22 -2.96 -3.82
C GLN A 48 -6.93 -3.72 -4.18
N LEU A 49 -5.98 -3.08 -4.85
CA LEU A 49 -4.70 -3.71 -5.19
C LEU A 49 -3.89 -4.04 -3.92
N VAL A 50 -3.91 -3.15 -2.93
CA VAL A 50 -3.27 -3.37 -1.62
C VAL A 50 -3.93 -4.52 -0.88
N SER A 51 -5.27 -4.54 -0.77
CA SER A 51 -5.99 -5.60 -0.04
C SER A 51 -5.83 -6.98 -0.70
N GLN A 52 -5.57 -7.01 -2.01
CA GLN A 52 -5.26 -8.23 -2.76
C GLN A 52 -3.77 -8.63 -2.68
N GLY A 53 -2.93 -7.91 -1.92
CA GLY A 53 -1.50 -8.18 -1.78
C GLY A 53 -0.71 -7.98 -3.08
N LYS A 54 -1.21 -7.19 -4.04
CA LYS A 54 -0.56 -7.05 -5.36
C LYS A 54 0.77 -6.33 -5.31
N TYR A 55 1.03 -5.57 -4.25
CA TYR A 55 2.29 -4.86 -4.04
C TYR A 55 3.28 -5.65 -3.16
N ASP A 56 2.88 -6.76 -2.57
CA ASP A 56 3.74 -7.57 -1.70
C ASP A 56 4.90 -8.16 -2.51
N GLY A 57 6.12 -7.95 -2.02
CA GLY A 57 7.34 -8.40 -2.71
C GLY A 57 7.66 -7.66 -4.02
N THR A 58 6.88 -6.62 -4.36
CA THR A 58 7.17 -5.78 -5.52
C THR A 58 8.34 -4.85 -5.20
N LYS A 59 9.31 -4.76 -6.13
CA LYS A 59 10.46 -3.87 -5.99
C LYS A 59 10.18 -2.51 -6.63
N PHE A 60 10.72 -1.45 -6.05
CA PHE A 60 10.80 -0.16 -6.72
C PHE A 60 11.83 -0.26 -7.85
N HIS A 61 11.35 -0.20 -9.09
CA HIS A 61 12.21 -0.30 -10.28
C HIS A 61 13.03 0.98 -10.51
N ARG A 62 12.63 2.08 -9.87
CA ARG A 62 13.29 3.38 -9.92
C ARG A 62 13.20 4.06 -8.56
N VAL A 63 14.35 4.54 -8.07
CA VAL A 63 14.55 5.31 -6.84
C VAL A 63 15.31 6.57 -7.19
#